data_AF-A0A4P9VFX0-F1
#
_entry.id   AF-A0A4P9VFX0-F1
#
_cell.length_a   1.000
_cell.length_b   1.000
_cell.length_c   1.000
_cell.angle_alpha   90.00
_cell.angle_beta   90.00
_cell.angle_gamma   90.00
#
_symmetry.space_group_name_H-M   'P 1'
#
loop_
_entity.id
_entity.type
_entity.pdbx_description
1 polymer ?
#
loop_
_entity_poly.entity_id
_entity_poly.type
_entity_poly.pdbx_seq_one_letter_code
_entity_poly.pdbx_strand_id
1 'polypeptide(L)' 'MDVISMHQAKSSLSQLVARAEKGETILIGAYGKVQAKIVANDYSEAPKKKIGVLAGKLHIPEDFDHSLSDDVLAEFEGKE' A
#
# COMPACT_ATOMS: atom_id res chain seq x y z
N MET A 1 -8.42 19.08 -24.67
CA MET A 1 -8.58 18.80 -23.22
C MET A 1 -9.90 19.41 -22.81
N ASP A 2 -10.95 18.59 -22.69
CA ASP A 2 -12.28 19.07 -22.34
C ASP A 2 -12.41 19.23 -20.83
N VAL A 3 -12.88 20.39 -20.41
CA VAL A 3 -13.15 20.71 -19.00
C VAL A 3 -14.64 20.54 -18.75
N ILE A 4 -14.99 19.55 -17.94
CA ILE A 4 -16.38 19.24 -17.60
C ILE A 4 -16.89 20.26 -16.59
N SER A 5 -18.10 20.77 -16.80
CA SER A 5 -18.73 21.69 -15.85
C SER A 5 -19.01 21.01 -14.51
N MET A 6 -18.97 21.77 -13.41
CA MET A 6 -19.34 21.24 -12.10
C MET A 6 -20.77 20.67 -12.07
N HIS A 7 -21.68 21.26 -12.85
CA HIS A 7 -23.05 20.78 -12.97
C HIS A 7 -23.14 19.38 -13.61
N GLN A 8 -22.36 19.13 -14.66
CA GLN A 8 -22.30 17.79 -15.26
C GLN A 8 -21.60 16.81 -14.33
N ALA A 9 -20.51 17.25 -13.68
CA ALA A 9 -19.74 16.39 -12.78
C ALA A 9 -20.58 15.85 -11.61
N LYS A 10 -21.42 16.68 -10.98
CA LYS A 10 -22.31 16.21 -9.89
C LYS A 10 -23.36 15.18 -10.38
N SER A 11 -23.79 15.27 -11.63
CA SER A 11 -24.84 14.41 -12.19
C SER A 11 -24.29 13.07 -12.68
N SER A 12 -23.03 13.02 -13.14
CA SER A 12 -22.42 11.82 -13.71
C SER A 12 -21.15 11.37 -12.99
N LEU A 13 -20.96 11.75 -11.72
CA LEU A 13 -19.74 11.50 -10.95
C LEU A 13 -19.28 10.03 -11.03
N SER A 14 -20.19 9.08 -10.82
CA SER A 14 -19.88 7.65 -10.86
C SER A 14 -19.30 7.21 -12.22
N GLN A 15 -19.81 7.74 -13.33
CA GLN A 15 -19.29 7.45 -14.66
C GLN A 15 -17.93 8.11 -14.89
N LEU A 16 -17.71 9.31 -14.36
CA LEU A 16 -16.41 9.98 -14.42
C LEU A 16 -15.34 9.23 -13.62
N VAL A 17 -15.69 8.69 -12.45
CA VAL A 17 -14.79 7.83 -11.66
C VAL A 17 -14.44 6.55 -12.43
N ALA A 18 -15.42 5.85 -12.99
CA ALA A 18 -15.17 4.63 -13.78
C ALA A 18 -14.29 4.87 -15.02
N ARG A 19 -14.35 6.06 -15.61
CA ARG A 19 -13.44 6.48 -16.68
C ARG A 19 -12.04 6.77 -16.14
N ALA A 20 -11.95 7.45 -14.99
CA ALA A 20 -10.68 7.74 -14.35
C ALA A 20 -9.93 6.47 -13.93
N GLU A 21 -10.63 5.45 -13.42
CA GLU A 21 -10.07 4.13 -13.10
C GLU A 21 -9.44 3.43 -14.32
N LYS A 22 -9.95 3.70 -15.52
CA LYS A 22 -9.38 3.20 -16.79
C LYS A 22 -8.13 3.97 -17.24
N GLY A 23 -7.65 4.91 -16.42
CA GLY A 23 -6.47 5.73 -16.68
C GLY A 23 -6.78 7.07 -17.35
N GLU A 24 -8.05 7.44 -17.53
CA GLU A 24 -8.41 8.74 -18.09
C GLU A 24 -8.20 9.87 -17.07
N THR A 25 -7.63 10.99 -17.50
CA THR A 25 -7.57 12.21 -16.68
C THR A 25 -8.72 13.14 -17.06
N ILE A 26 -9.59 13.43 -16.09
CA ILE A 26 -10.78 14.26 -16.31
C ILE A 26 -10.62 15.58 -15.56
N LEU A 27 -10.77 16.70 -16.28
CA LEU A 27 -10.70 18.04 -15.70
C LEU A 27 -12.09 18.58 -15.44
N ILE A 28 -12.30 19.18 -14.27
CA ILE A 28 -13.56 19.82 -13.87
C ILE A 28 -13.31 21.30 -13.65
N GLY A 29 -14.21 22.15 -14.14
CA GLY A 29 -14.06 23.58 -14.02
C GLY A 29 -15.19 24.39 -14.64
N ALA A 30 -15.02 25.69 -14.65
CA ALA A 30 -15.95 26.64 -15.24
C ALA A 30 -15.19 27.87 -15.75
N TYR A 31 -15.77 28.56 -16.75
CA TYR A 31 -15.25 29.84 -17.26
C TYR A 31 -13.76 29.77 -17.69
N GLY A 32 -13.35 28.69 -18.35
CA GLY A 32 -11.97 28.52 -18.82
C GLY A 32 -10.95 28.20 -17.72
N LYS A 33 -11.39 28.04 -16.47
CA LYS A 33 -10.51 27.69 -15.34
C LYS A 33 -10.79 26.26 -14.87
N VAL A 34 -9.72 25.46 -14.82
CA VAL A 34 -9.74 24.15 -14.15
C VAL A 34 -9.77 24.37 -12.64
N GLN A 35 -10.71 23.72 -11.97
CA GLN A 35 -10.90 23.80 -10.52
C GLN A 35 -10.59 22.48 -9.82
N ALA A 36 -10.78 21.35 -10.49
CA ALA A 36 -10.49 20.02 -9.97
C ALA A 36 -10.08 19.07 -11.10
N LYS A 37 -9.51 17.93 -10.70
CA LYS A 37 -9.10 16.85 -11.59
C LYS A 37 -9.47 15.52 -10.95
N ILE A 38 -10.10 14.64 -11.72
CA ILE A 38 -10.32 13.23 -11.35
C ILE A 38 -9.28 12.40 -12.11
N VAL A 39 -8.54 11.57 -11.39
CA VAL A 39 -7.56 10.61 -11.90
C VAL A 39 -7.76 9.27 -11.19
N ALA A 40 -7.22 8.20 -11.75
CA ALA A 40 -7.09 6.94 -11.02
C ALA A 40 -6.37 7.18 -9.69
N ASN A 41 -6.84 6.56 -8.62
CA ASN A 41 -6.14 6.57 -7.36
C ASN A 41 -4.88 5.69 -7.49
N ASP A 42 -3.72 6.24 -7.18
CA ASP A 42 -2.44 5.51 -7.13
C ASP A 42 -2.15 4.94 -5.74
N TYR A 43 -3.02 5.19 -4.76
CA TYR A 43 -2.95 4.61 -3.43
C TYR A 43 -3.24 3.11 -3.48
N SER A 44 -2.21 2.29 -3.36
CA SER A 44 -2.36 0.87 -3.05
C SER A 44 -2.62 0.70 -1.55
N GLU A 45 -3.78 0.15 -1.18
CA GLU A 45 -4.28 0.01 0.20
C GLU A 45 -3.35 -0.75 1.18
N ALA A 46 -2.32 -1.43 0.69
CA ALA A 46 -1.31 -2.04 1.55
C ALA A 46 0.10 -1.91 0.93
N PRO A 47 1.14 -1.58 1.73
CA PRO A 47 2.50 -1.81 1.30
C PRO A 47 2.63 -3.29 0.93
N LYS A 48 3.12 -3.58 -0.28
CA LYS A 48 3.37 -4.95 -0.72
C LYS A 48 4.28 -5.61 0.31
N LYS A 49 3.77 -6.62 1.04
CA LYS A 49 4.57 -7.38 2.00
C LYS A 49 5.80 -7.93 1.27
N LYS A 50 6.98 -7.48 1.66
CA LYS A 50 8.24 -7.91 1.05
C LYS A 50 8.84 -9.02 1.90
N ILE A 51 8.68 -10.27 1.44
CA ILE A 51 9.31 -11.44 2.06
C ILE A 51 10.81 -11.44 1.69
N GLY A 52 11.66 -11.90 2.61
CA GLY A 52 13.10 -12.10 2.33
C GLY A 52 13.96 -10.85 2.43
N VAL A 53 13.54 -9.81 3.16
CA VAL A 53 14.37 -8.60 3.41
C VAL A 53 15.72 -8.88 4.06
N LEU A 54 15.84 -10.01 4.76
CA LEU A 54 17.07 -10.49 5.42
C LEU A 54 17.69 -11.72 4.73
N ALA A 55 17.21 -12.12 3.54
CA ALA A 55 17.77 -13.26 2.82
C ALA A 55 19.28 -13.05 2.57
N GLY A 56 20.10 -14.02 2.98
CA GLY A 56 21.56 -13.97 2.86
C GLY A 56 22.27 -12.97 3.80
N LYS A 57 21.55 -12.27 4.67
CA LYS A 57 22.12 -11.33 5.66
C LYS A 57 22.29 -11.92 7.05
N LEU A 58 21.72 -13.10 7.28
CA LEU A 58 21.82 -13.81 8.54
C LEU A 58 22.77 -14.99 8.34
N HIS A 59 23.73 -15.11 9.23
CA HIS A 59 24.51 -16.33 9.40
C HIS A 59 23.84 -17.14 10.51
N ILE A 60 23.36 -18.34 10.18
CA ILE A 60 22.81 -19.28 11.14
C ILE A 60 23.97 -20.20 11.55
N PRO A 61 24.38 -20.19 12.84
CA PRO A 61 25.40 -21.12 13.34
C PRO A 61 24.98 -22.58 13.16
N GLU A 62 25.96 -23.49 13.05
CA GLU A 62 25.69 -24.93 12.87
C GLU A 62 24.99 -25.56 14.08
N ASP A 63 25.16 -24.97 15.27
CA ASP A 63 24.59 -25.41 16.54
C ASP A 63 23.27 -24.69 16.89
N PHE A 64 22.69 -23.92 15.98
CA PHE A 64 21.48 -23.12 16.26
C PHE A 64 20.31 -23.97 16.78
N ASP A 65 20.16 -25.20 16.28
CA ASP A 65 19.10 -26.13 16.68
C ASP A 65 19.53 -27.08 17.81
N HIS A 66 20.72 -26.91 18.40
CA HIS A 66 21.14 -27.71 19.54
C HIS A 66 20.30 -27.40 20.78
N SER A 67 20.22 -28.38 21.68
CA SER A 67 19.61 -28.17 23.00
C SER A 67 20.33 -27.06 23.76
N LEU A 68 19.58 -26.25 24.49
CA LEU A 68 20.13 -25.28 25.43
C LEU A 68 20.93 -26.00 26.52
N SER A 69 21.96 -25.34 27.05
CA SER A 69 22.67 -25.82 28.25
C SER A 69 21.71 -25.91 29.44
N ASP A 70 21.96 -26.86 30.34
CA ASP A 70 21.09 -27.15 31.50
C ASP A 70 20.79 -25.90 32.34
N ASP A 71 21.78 -25.04 32.56
CA ASP A 71 21.61 -23.80 33.33
C ASP A 71 20.61 -22.84 32.66
N VAL A 72 20.74 -22.64 31.35
CA VAL A 72 19.86 -21.77 30.55
C VAL A 72 18.47 -22.38 30.44
N LEU A 73 18.38 -23.70 30.30
CA LEU A 73 17.10 -24.40 30.25
C LEU A 73 16.37 -24.27 31.59
N ALA A 74 17.08 -24.39 32.72
CA ALA A 74 16.54 -24.22 34.06
C ALA A 74 15.98 -22.80 34.29
N GLU A 75 16.67 -21.76 33.80
CA GLU A 75 16.17 -20.37 33.81
C GLU A 75 14.86 -20.23 33.04
N PHE A 76 14.75 -20.82 31.83
CA PHE A 76 13.52 -20.80 31.04
C PHE A 76 12.38 -21.61 31.68
N GLU A 77 12.70 -22.71 32.36
CA GLU A 77 11.73 -23.60 33.02
C GLU A 77 11.35 -23.15 34.43
N GLY A 78 12.00 -22.10 34.97
CA GLY A 78 11.74 -21.58 36.32
C GLY A 78 12.14 -22.56 37.42
N LYS A 79 13.15 -23.40 37.18
CA LYS A 79 13.69 -24.36 38.14
C LYS A 79 14.97 -23.78 38.76
N GLU A 80 14.81 -22.92 39.74
CA GLU A 80 15.89 -22.56 40.69
C GLU A 80 15.87 -23.47 41.93
#